data_AF-A0A388QRL2-F1
#
_entry.id   AF-A0A388QRL2-F1
#
_cell.length_a   1.000
_cell.length_b   1.000
_cell.length_c   1.000
_cell.angle_alpha   90.00
_cell.angle_beta   90.00
_cell.angle_gamma   90.00
#
_symmetry.space_group_name_H-M   'P 1'
#
loop_
_entity.id
_entity.type
_entity.pdbx_description
1 polymer ?
#
loop_
_entity_poly.entity_id
_entity_poly.type
_entity_poly.pdbx_seq_one_letter_code
_entity_poly.pdbx_strand_id
1 'polypeptide(L)'
;MNKSNSKKDAKANSNHTEKRVQCAKCTKIFSKNSAFDKLHSKECASTEFTPITNDIDILDELMKFHKKEIKEEDSNVLKIILQGISAFTENPINSRLIAPSGEGKTYLVNKVSATFPEQSLIILSSASAQSFKYSHGREVIEEENGDFTPTWEKIIPLEEALENAKGKEKRDIEKQIAQLHKESWYLIDFRNKWLIFLDSQNMSLWESLKTLLSHDSERQRHQVTNKINGRNTQERMIFLGSPAVTYCSAKDESNHSIAPEMETRFDTIFLKSNPIKYEKSIELISKRHGLPTEIFEEEVVSKHDLEYAKELTQILIENVKRYSSSKNTITNLYSDKLYTLFPHDSGSRSRQFSRLVQVIAVITLCNANKRYKIVIGNNVYPIVELQDIQKAVSLMKENSVLPSHKIQFFNDVFKPVFVKTSTEISLVNQTVKAVTANEMVEGIKKQFKEHENIDRKKLTENYLDTWVDHGLLESARDPRNASKNIYWIAKQYENEKVGLESLLIDTSSLDRSCLESFVNKHLKQRFESGTLRVIDDTNQDITLDILIQNLSLDKDTQNATQPHQNRHKNASCEATINDDLESRDD
;
A
#
# COMPACT_ATOMS: atom_id res chain seq x y z
N MET A 1 50.05 27.01 5.08
CA MET A 1 49.05 27.67 5.96
C MET A 1 47.78 27.74 5.13
N ASN A 2 46.68 27.01 5.35
CA ASN A 2 46.09 26.42 6.54
C ASN A 2 45.76 24.93 6.33
N LYS A 3 46.15 24.11 7.31
CA LYS A 3 45.64 22.74 7.53
C LYS A 3 44.34 22.86 8.31
N SER A 4 43.24 22.23 7.84
CA SER A 4 42.23 21.49 8.62
C SER A 4 40.85 21.51 7.94
N ASN A 5 40.43 20.39 7.34
CA ASN A 5 39.02 19.91 7.34
C ASN A 5 38.81 18.62 6.50
N SER A 6 39.57 17.55 6.74
CA SER A 6 39.32 16.25 6.08
C SER A 6 39.34 15.04 7.03
N LYS A 7 38.86 15.23 8.27
CA LYS A 7 38.73 14.14 9.26
C LYS A 7 37.37 14.10 9.98
N LYS A 8 36.27 14.33 9.27
CA LYS A 8 34.91 14.18 9.86
C LYS A 8 34.01 13.09 9.27
N ASP A 9 34.34 12.48 8.13
CA ASP A 9 33.36 11.61 7.45
C ASP A 9 33.60 10.09 7.54
N ALA A 10 34.38 9.61 8.53
CA ALA A 10 34.67 8.17 8.67
C ALA A 10 34.34 7.57 10.05
N LYS A 11 33.47 8.21 10.84
CA LYS A 11 32.91 7.64 12.08
C LYS A 11 31.42 8.01 12.24
N ALA A 12 30.58 7.38 11.44
CA ALA A 12 29.13 7.36 11.64
C ALA A 12 28.62 5.93 11.42
N ASN A 13 29.07 5.01 12.28
CA ASN A 13 28.49 3.67 12.39
C ASN A 13 28.69 3.13 13.82
N SER A 14 28.32 3.96 14.79
CA SER A 14 28.09 3.52 16.17
C SER A 14 26.61 3.72 16.47
N ASN A 15 25.95 2.65 16.90
CA ASN A 15 24.58 2.58 17.40
C ASN A 15 24.25 3.71 18.40
N HIS A 16 23.92 4.90 17.89
CA HIS A 16 23.05 5.82 18.60
C HIS A 16 21.63 5.39 18.29
N THR A 17 21.13 4.37 18.99
CA THR A 17 19.70 4.31 19.26
C THR A 17 19.36 5.57 20.05
N GLU A 18 18.93 6.63 19.35
CA GLU A 18 18.29 7.77 19.99
C GLU A 18 17.20 7.20 20.90
N LYS A 19 17.30 7.45 22.20
CA LYS A 19 16.30 6.96 23.16
C LYS A 19 15.00 7.67 22.84
N ARG A 20 14.10 7.02 22.11
CA ARG A 20 12.77 7.58 21.89
C ARG A 20 11.96 7.56 23.18
N VAL A 21 11.14 8.58 23.34
CA VAL A 21 10.28 8.76 24.50
C VAL A 21 8.87 9.10 24.07
N GLN A 22 7.92 8.74 24.92
CA GLN A 22 6.51 9.08 24.81
C GLN A 22 6.17 10.11 25.88
N CYS A 23 5.47 11.17 25.50
CA CYS A 23 4.93 12.14 26.43
C CYS A 23 3.83 11.52 27.29
N ALA A 24 3.96 11.56 28.62
CA ALA A 24 2.97 10.97 29.53
C ALA A 24 1.60 11.65 29.45
N LYS A 25 1.53 12.93 29.03
CA LYS A 25 0.27 13.69 28.97
C LYS A 25 -0.47 13.54 27.65
N CYS A 26 0.23 13.65 26.52
CA CYS A 26 -0.41 13.68 25.20
C CYS A 26 -0.03 12.49 24.30
N THR A 27 0.69 11.52 24.86
CA THR A 27 1.11 10.26 24.22
C THR A 27 1.93 10.39 22.93
N LYS A 28 2.37 11.60 22.55
CA LYS A 28 3.22 11.81 21.36
C LYS A 28 4.60 11.19 21.60
N ILE A 29 5.11 10.53 20.58
CA ILE A 29 6.43 9.86 20.53
C ILE A 29 7.44 10.72 19.77
N PHE A 30 8.69 10.77 20.26
CA PHE A 30 9.79 11.47 19.60
C PHE A 30 11.16 11.04 20.11
N SER A 31 12.23 11.39 19.37
CA SER A 31 13.60 11.22 19.85
C SER A 31 13.93 12.14 21.02
N LYS A 32 14.44 11.59 22.13
CA LYS A 32 14.83 12.38 23.31
C LYS A 32 15.99 13.33 22.96
N ASN A 33 15.87 14.58 23.42
CA ASN A 33 16.74 15.72 23.12
C ASN A 33 16.75 16.17 21.65
N SER A 34 15.84 15.69 20.80
CA SER A 34 15.71 16.19 19.43
C SER A 34 15.23 17.64 19.41
N ALA A 35 15.31 18.30 18.25
CA ALA A 35 14.68 19.62 18.07
C ALA A 35 13.18 19.57 18.40
N PHE A 36 12.54 18.42 18.16
CA PHE A 36 11.14 18.19 18.46
C PHE A 36 10.87 18.01 19.96
N ASP A 37 11.73 17.34 20.74
CA ASP A 37 11.61 17.31 22.21
C ASP A 37 11.57 18.73 22.80
N LYS A 38 12.43 19.61 22.30
CA LYS A 38 12.50 21.03 22.71
C LYS A 38 11.30 21.87 22.27
N LEU A 39 10.63 21.48 21.19
CA LEU A 39 9.42 22.14 20.69
C LEU A 39 8.18 21.63 21.44
N HIS A 40 8.05 20.32 21.55
CA HIS A 40 6.97 19.65 22.27
C HIS A 40 6.92 20.08 23.75
N SER A 41 8.07 20.17 24.41
CA SER A 41 8.17 20.65 25.80
C SER A 41 7.73 22.10 26.01
N LYS A 42 7.60 22.92 24.95
CA LYS A 42 7.02 24.28 25.03
C LYS A 42 5.49 24.27 24.92
N GLU A 43 4.92 23.31 24.20
CA GLU A 43 3.48 23.21 23.95
C GLU A 43 2.76 22.29 24.95
N CYS A 44 3.49 21.37 25.56
CA CYS A 44 2.98 20.39 26.50
C CYS A 44 3.57 20.61 27.90
N ALA A 45 2.72 20.86 28.89
CA ALA A 45 3.12 21.15 30.26
C ALA A 45 3.79 19.98 31.03
N SER A 46 3.95 18.80 30.43
CA SER A 46 4.57 17.65 31.10
C SER A 46 6.06 17.56 30.82
N THR A 47 6.85 17.41 31.89
CA THR A 47 8.29 17.06 31.84
C THR A 47 8.53 15.56 31.98
N GLU A 48 7.46 14.76 32.12
CA GLU A 48 7.53 13.31 32.28
C GLU A 48 7.42 12.58 30.94
N PHE A 49 8.46 11.79 30.68
CA PHE A 49 8.65 11.04 29.46
C PHE A 49 8.81 9.56 29.79
N THR A 50 7.93 8.73 29.24
CA THR A 50 7.99 7.27 29.40
C THR A 50 8.71 6.64 28.21
N PRO A 51 9.31 5.45 28.35
CA PRO A 51 9.69 4.63 27.21
C PRO A 51 8.49 4.43 26.29
N ILE A 52 8.70 4.31 24.97
CA ILE A 52 7.63 3.97 24.03
C ILE A 52 6.92 2.72 24.56
N THR A 53 5.64 2.87 24.92
CA THR A 53 4.79 1.72 25.22
C THR A 53 4.33 1.09 23.92
N ASN A 54 4.16 -0.24 23.91
CA ASN A 54 3.61 -0.97 22.77
C ASN A 54 2.13 -0.61 22.48
N ASP A 55 1.52 0.30 23.24
CA ASP A 55 0.08 0.55 23.20
C ASP A 55 -0.36 1.45 22.02
N ILE A 56 0.53 2.30 21.49
CA ILE A 56 0.19 3.20 20.38
C ILE A 56 0.24 2.46 19.04
N ASP A 57 -0.85 2.45 18.28
CA ASP A 57 -0.82 2.05 16.87
C ASP A 57 -0.25 3.19 16.01
N ILE A 58 1.04 3.05 15.67
CA ILE A 58 1.80 4.04 14.91
C ILE A 58 1.19 4.28 13.52
N LEU A 59 0.68 3.22 12.88
CA LEU A 59 0.11 3.31 11.55
C LEU A 59 -1.21 4.09 11.59
N ASP A 60 -2.05 3.84 12.60
CA ASP A 60 -3.29 4.58 12.79
C ASP A 60 -3.06 6.05 13.18
N GLU A 61 -2.03 6.36 13.98
CA GLU A 61 -1.63 7.74 14.25
C GLU A 61 -1.16 8.47 12.98
N LEU A 62 -0.36 7.81 12.14
CA LEU A 62 0.08 8.36 10.86
C LEU A 62 -1.13 8.57 9.91
N MET A 63 -2.09 7.66 9.92
CA MET A 63 -3.35 7.80 9.19
C MET A 63 -4.16 9.02 9.67
N LYS A 64 -4.28 9.22 10.99
CA LYS A 64 -4.96 10.41 11.55
C LYS A 64 -4.29 11.71 11.10
N PHE A 65 -2.95 11.73 11.06
CA PHE A 65 -2.21 12.86 10.52
C PHE A 65 -2.58 13.15 9.06
N HIS A 66 -2.48 12.15 8.18
CA HIS A 66 -2.75 12.36 6.75
C HIS A 66 -4.21 12.76 6.46
N LYS A 67 -5.18 12.31 7.25
CA LYS A 67 -6.60 12.71 7.13
C LYS A 67 -6.84 14.21 7.37
N LYS A 68 -5.92 14.90 8.05
CA LYS A 68 -5.98 16.36 8.22
C LYS A 68 -5.93 17.09 6.88
N GLU A 69 -5.22 16.55 5.90
CA GLU A 69 -5.00 17.20 4.60
C GLU A 69 -5.47 16.40 3.37
N ILE A 70 -5.60 15.08 3.47
CA ILE A 70 -6.05 14.20 2.39
C ILE A 70 -7.45 13.72 2.73
N LYS A 71 -8.46 14.21 2.00
CA LYS A 71 -9.87 14.01 2.33
C LYS A 71 -10.47 12.84 1.55
N GLU A 72 -11.26 12.01 2.24
CA GLU A 72 -12.02 10.88 1.68
C GLU A 72 -11.20 9.74 1.03
N GLU A 73 -9.87 9.71 1.21
CA GLU A 73 -8.95 8.78 0.55
C GLU A 73 -8.28 7.78 1.51
N ASP A 74 -8.87 7.50 2.67
CA ASP A 74 -8.28 6.68 3.76
C ASP A 74 -7.59 5.39 3.28
N SER A 75 -8.27 4.57 2.47
CA SER A 75 -7.71 3.32 1.95
C SER A 75 -6.50 3.57 1.05
N ASN A 76 -6.55 4.62 0.22
CA ASN A 76 -5.50 4.96 -0.72
C ASN A 76 -4.29 5.59 -0.02
N VAL A 77 -4.51 6.39 1.02
CA VAL A 77 -3.45 6.88 1.91
C VAL A 77 -2.70 5.70 2.53
N LEU A 78 -3.43 4.74 3.11
CA LEU A 78 -2.83 3.55 3.69
C LEU A 78 -2.03 2.73 2.67
N LYS A 79 -2.57 2.51 1.46
CA LYS A 79 -1.82 1.83 0.38
C LYS A 79 -0.51 2.51 0.06
N ILE A 80 -0.50 3.84 -0.05
CA ILE A 80 0.70 4.61 -0.39
C ILE A 80 1.70 4.65 0.77
N ILE A 81 1.25 4.70 2.03
CA ILE A 81 2.13 4.54 3.19
C ILE A 81 2.81 3.17 3.15
N LEU A 82 2.03 2.09 3.03
CA LEU A 82 2.58 0.72 2.98
C LEU A 82 3.52 0.54 1.79
N GLN A 83 3.21 1.16 0.65
CA GLN A 83 4.09 1.17 -0.51
C GLN A 83 5.42 1.87 -0.20
N GLY A 84 5.40 3.08 0.36
CA GLY A 84 6.63 3.79 0.74
C GLY A 84 7.46 3.01 1.76
N ILE A 85 6.81 2.41 2.76
CA ILE A 85 7.46 1.58 3.77
C ILE A 85 8.08 0.30 3.15
N SER A 86 7.42 -0.28 2.14
CA SER A 86 7.94 -1.48 1.46
C SER A 86 9.29 -1.26 0.78
N ALA A 87 9.68 -0.02 0.47
CA ALA A 87 11.00 0.33 -0.06
C ALA A 87 12.16 -0.12 0.83
N PHE A 88 11.88 -0.30 2.13
CA PHE A 88 12.84 -0.74 3.15
C PHE A 88 12.76 -2.24 3.44
N THR A 89 12.09 -2.99 2.56
CA THR A 89 12.04 -4.45 2.57
C THR A 89 12.79 -5.05 1.38
N GLU A 90 13.06 -6.35 1.43
CA GLU A 90 13.63 -7.09 0.29
C GLU A 90 12.64 -7.25 -0.90
N ASN A 91 11.34 -7.02 -0.67
CA ASN A 91 10.29 -7.17 -1.68
C ASN A 91 9.43 -5.89 -1.77
N PRO A 92 9.97 -4.80 -2.35
CA PRO A 92 9.25 -3.53 -2.45
C PRO A 92 8.04 -3.63 -3.38
N ILE A 93 7.04 -2.79 -3.12
CA ILE A 93 5.75 -2.78 -3.80
C ILE A 93 5.73 -1.64 -4.84
N ASN A 94 5.29 -1.99 -6.05
CA ASN A 94 5.09 -1.05 -7.14
C ASN A 94 3.59 -0.74 -7.29
N SER A 95 3.23 0.54 -7.35
CA SER A 95 1.84 0.99 -7.50
C SER A 95 1.68 2.09 -8.55
N ARG A 96 0.53 2.11 -9.22
CA ARG A 96 0.13 3.15 -10.16
C ARG A 96 -1.15 3.81 -9.71
N LEU A 97 -1.20 5.13 -9.78
CA LEU A 97 -2.40 5.90 -9.46
C LEU A 97 -3.10 6.30 -10.76
N ILE A 98 -4.33 5.85 -10.94
CA ILE A 98 -5.16 6.17 -12.10
C ILE A 98 -6.37 6.97 -11.66
N ALA A 99 -6.50 8.16 -12.23
CA ALA A 99 -7.66 9.03 -12.07
C ALA A 99 -7.67 10.10 -13.17
N PRO A 100 -8.84 10.69 -13.50
CA PRO A 100 -8.91 11.92 -14.28
C PRO A 100 -7.97 13.03 -13.78
N SER A 101 -7.66 14.00 -14.63
CA SER A 101 -6.91 15.19 -14.20
C SER A 101 -7.70 15.95 -13.13
N GLY A 102 -7.00 16.58 -12.18
CA GLY A 102 -7.62 17.33 -11.07
C GLY A 102 -8.09 16.50 -9.87
N GLU A 103 -8.03 15.16 -9.92
CA GLU A 103 -8.53 14.29 -8.83
C GLU A 103 -7.61 14.20 -7.59
N GLY A 104 -6.44 14.85 -7.64
CA GLY A 104 -5.50 14.90 -6.51
C GLY A 104 -4.46 13.78 -6.45
N LYS A 105 -4.15 13.10 -7.57
CA LYS A 105 -3.12 12.03 -7.64
C LYS A 105 -1.77 12.46 -7.06
N THR A 106 -1.20 13.49 -7.67
CA THR A 106 0.08 14.10 -7.29
C THR A 106 0.04 14.65 -5.86
N TYR A 107 -1.09 15.23 -5.47
CA TYR A 107 -1.29 15.77 -4.12
C TYR A 107 -1.22 14.68 -3.06
N LEU A 108 -1.92 13.56 -3.27
CA LEU A 108 -1.92 12.42 -2.36
C LEU A 108 -0.50 11.86 -2.18
N VAL A 109 0.21 11.60 -3.28
CA VAL A 109 1.57 11.03 -3.22
C VAL A 109 2.54 11.99 -2.54
N ASN A 110 2.52 13.28 -2.91
CA ASN A 110 3.41 14.28 -2.29
C ASN A 110 3.16 14.47 -0.79
N LYS A 111 1.90 14.42 -0.36
CA LYS A 111 1.56 14.56 1.07
C LYS A 111 1.98 13.36 1.89
N VAL A 112 1.91 12.15 1.33
CA VAL A 112 2.42 10.96 2.03
C VAL A 112 3.94 10.95 2.03
N SER A 113 4.60 11.18 0.89
CA SER A 113 6.05 11.15 0.77
C SER A 113 6.75 12.22 1.62
N ALA A 114 6.09 13.36 1.93
CA ALA A 114 6.63 14.39 2.81
C ALA A 114 6.94 13.92 4.26
N THR A 115 6.39 12.76 4.67
CA THR A 115 6.69 12.15 5.98
C THR A 115 7.89 11.19 5.93
N PHE A 116 8.41 10.88 4.74
CA PHE A 116 9.55 9.98 4.57
C PHE A 116 10.88 10.74 4.56
N PRO A 117 11.99 10.08 4.90
CA PRO A 117 13.32 10.70 4.86
C PRO A 117 13.68 11.12 3.43
N GLU A 118 14.12 12.36 3.22
CA GLU A 118 14.43 12.90 1.89
C GLU A 118 15.44 12.04 1.12
N GLN A 119 16.46 11.50 1.81
CA GLN A 119 17.46 10.62 1.21
C GLN A 119 16.88 9.30 0.68
N SER A 120 15.68 8.91 1.09
CA SER A 120 14.98 7.71 0.59
C SER A 120 14.09 8.00 -0.61
N LEU A 121 13.87 9.27 -0.96
CA LEU A 121 12.94 9.67 -2.01
C LEU A 121 13.68 10.06 -3.29
N ILE A 122 13.18 9.60 -4.43
CA ILE A 122 13.56 10.11 -5.76
C ILE A 122 12.26 10.53 -6.45
N ILE A 123 11.98 11.83 -6.46
CA ILE A 123 10.74 12.39 -7.03
C ILE A 123 11.06 13.07 -8.36
N LEU A 124 10.41 12.60 -9.43
CA LEU A 124 10.61 13.10 -10.79
C LEU A 124 9.27 13.53 -11.40
N SER A 125 9.23 14.72 -11.98
CA SER A 125 8.13 15.16 -12.83
C SER A 125 8.26 14.55 -14.23
N SER A 126 9.46 14.65 -14.81
CA SER A 126 9.87 13.92 -16.00
C SER A 126 11.37 13.61 -15.93
N ALA A 127 11.79 12.52 -16.56
CA ALA A 127 13.21 12.20 -16.68
C ALA A 127 13.52 11.55 -18.03
N SER A 128 14.66 11.89 -18.62
CA SER A 128 15.29 11.02 -19.62
C SER A 128 16.15 9.98 -18.91
N ALA A 129 16.29 8.78 -19.50
CA ALA A 129 17.16 7.73 -18.95
C ALA A 129 18.59 8.23 -18.70
N GLN A 130 19.07 9.14 -19.55
CA GLN A 130 20.40 9.74 -19.44
C GLN A 130 20.47 10.76 -18.30
N SER A 131 19.45 11.61 -18.10
CA SER A 131 19.40 12.55 -16.97
C SER A 131 19.35 11.80 -15.64
N PHE A 132 18.57 10.72 -15.57
CA PHE A 132 18.43 9.92 -14.37
C PHE A 132 19.78 9.37 -13.89
N LYS A 133 20.59 8.90 -14.83
CA LYS A 133 21.94 8.38 -14.61
C LYS A 133 22.89 9.42 -14.00
N TYR A 134 22.98 10.62 -14.57
CA TYR A 134 23.91 11.64 -14.08
C TYR A 134 23.51 12.22 -12.72
N SER A 135 22.20 12.26 -12.42
CA SER A 135 21.71 12.82 -11.16
C SER A 135 21.85 11.89 -9.96
N HIS A 136 21.88 10.56 -10.17
CA HIS A 136 21.81 9.58 -9.09
C HIS A 136 22.90 8.50 -9.15
N GLY A 137 23.68 8.45 -10.22
CA GLY A 137 24.77 7.50 -10.39
C GLY A 137 26.09 8.05 -9.87
N ARG A 138 26.92 7.16 -9.30
CA ARG A 138 28.31 7.45 -8.99
C ARG A 138 29.24 6.54 -9.77
N GLU A 139 30.39 7.07 -10.16
CA GLU A 139 31.41 6.30 -10.87
C GLU A 139 32.15 5.39 -9.88
N VAL A 140 32.18 4.09 -10.16
CA VAL A 140 32.81 3.06 -9.32
C VAL A 140 33.64 2.08 -10.13
N ILE A 141 34.58 1.42 -9.47
CA ILE A 141 35.34 0.28 -9.97
C ILE A 141 34.91 -0.94 -9.17
N GLU A 142 34.63 -2.03 -9.87
CA GLU A 142 34.33 -3.32 -9.24
C GLU A 142 35.67 -4.00 -8.89
N GLU A 143 35.85 -4.32 -7.62
CA GLU A 143 37.02 -5.04 -7.12
C GLU A 143 36.86 -6.55 -7.32
N GLU A 144 37.96 -7.31 -7.19
CA GLU A 144 37.96 -8.78 -7.37
C GLU A 144 37.03 -9.51 -6.40
N ASN A 145 36.79 -8.96 -5.21
CA ASN A 145 35.87 -9.50 -4.21
C ASN A 145 34.38 -9.19 -4.52
N GLY A 146 34.10 -8.42 -5.57
CA GLY A 146 32.75 -7.99 -5.96
C GLY A 146 32.23 -6.74 -5.22
N ASP A 147 33.07 -6.04 -4.47
CA ASP A 147 32.72 -4.73 -3.89
C ASP A 147 32.94 -3.60 -4.89
N PHE A 148 32.35 -2.43 -4.60
CA PHE A 148 32.46 -1.24 -5.43
C PHE A 148 33.22 -0.14 -4.70
N THR A 149 34.37 0.25 -5.26
CA THR A 149 35.16 1.38 -4.77
C THR A 149 34.85 2.61 -5.64
N PRO A 150 34.56 3.78 -5.06
CA PRO A 150 34.42 5.01 -5.85
C PRO A 150 35.67 5.28 -6.69
N THR A 151 35.48 5.58 -7.98
CA THR A 151 36.60 5.74 -8.93
C THR A 151 37.58 6.83 -8.47
N TRP A 152 37.07 7.89 -7.84
CA TRP A 152 37.89 9.00 -7.33
C TRP A 152 38.91 8.55 -6.27
N GLU A 153 38.63 7.50 -5.47
CA GLU A 153 39.59 6.99 -4.48
C GLU A 153 40.85 6.42 -5.15
N LYS A 154 40.71 5.87 -6.37
CA LYS A 154 41.85 5.39 -7.17
C LYS A 154 42.50 6.50 -8.00
N ILE A 155 41.75 7.55 -8.33
CA ILE A 155 42.25 8.68 -9.14
C ILE A 155 43.06 9.67 -8.30
N ILE A 156 42.65 9.99 -7.07
CA ILE A 156 43.35 10.98 -6.22
C ILE A 156 44.87 10.70 -6.13
N PRO A 157 45.35 9.48 -5.82
CA PRO A 157 46.79 9.22 -5.76
C PRO A 157 47.51 9.45 -7.10
N LEU A 158 46.83 9.22 -8.22
CA LEU A 158 47.36 9.44 -9.55
C LEU A 158 47.40 10.93 -9.90
N GLU A 159 46.39 11.70 -9.51
CA GLU A 159 46.37 13.16 -9.66
C GLU A 159 47.49 13.82 -8.84
N GLU A 160 47.68 13.39 -7.58
CA GLU A 160 48.78 13.85 -6.73
C GLU A 160 50.16 13.51 -7.33
N ALA A 161 50.31 12.32 -7.93
CA ALA A 161 51.53 11.95 -8.66
C ALA A 161 51.71 12.78 -9.95
N LEU A 162 50.62 13.14 -10.62
CA LEU A 162 50.62 13.90 -11.87
C LEU A 162 51.16 15.31 -11.69
N GLU A 163 50.92 15.95 -10.54
CA GLU A 163 51.40 17.32 -10.24
C GLU A 163 52.92 17.44 -10.36
N ASN A 164 53.65 16.37 -10.03
CA ASN A 164 55.12 16.36 -10.01
C ASN A 164 55.75 15.64 -11.22
N ALA A 165 54.94 14.93 -12.02
CA ALA A 165 55.41 14.11 -13.13
C ALA A 165 55.78 14.92 -14.39
N LYS A 166 56.80 14.45 -15.13
CA LYS A 166 57.25 15.08 -16.38
C LYS A 166 57.43 14.08 -17.52
N GLY A 167 57.28 14.57 -18.75
CA GLY A 167 57.60 13.81 -19.97
C GLY A 167 56.78 12.52 -20.09
N LYS A 168 57.48 11.38 -20.11
CA LYS A 168 56.86 10.05 -20.29
C LYS A 168 56.01 9.64 -19.09
N GLU A 169 56.48 9.90 -17.87
CA GLU A 169 55.78 9.57 -16.62
C GLU A 169 54.41 10.26 -16.57
N LYS A 170 54.35 11.55 -16.93
CA LYS A 170 53.10 12.30 -17.03
C LYS A 170 52.09 11.63 -17.97
N ARG A 171 52.54 11.24 -19.17
CA ARG A 171 51.69 10.57 -20.16
C ARG A 171 51.21 9.20 -19.70
N ASP A 172 52.03 8.48 -18.93
CA ASP A 172 51.68 7.16 -18.40
C ASP A 172 50.62 7.29 -17.29
N ILE A 173 50.72 8.30 -16.42
CA ILE A 173 49.70 8.61 -15.40
C ILE A 173 48.38 9.06 -16.06
N GLU A 174 48.43 9.97 -17.05
CA GLU A 174 47.23 10.39 -17.81
C GLU A 174 46.52 9.21 -18.47
N LYS A 175 47.28 8.24 -19.01
CA LYS A 175 46.71 7.00 -19.56
C LYS A 175 46.07 6.12 -18.50
N GLN A 176 46.67 6.03 -17.31
CA GLN A 176 46.09 5.27 -16.20
C GLN A 176 44.76 5.88 -15.74
N ILE A 177 44.70 7.20 -15.57
CA ILE A 177 43.45 7.91 -15.22
C ILE A 177 42.39 7.69 -16.31
N ALA A 178 42.76 7.85 -17.59
CA ALA A 178 41.84 7.60 -18.70
C ALA A 178 41.35 6.15 -18.76
N GLN A 179 42.20 5.18 -18.40
CA GLN A 179 41.84 3.77 -18.34
C GLN A 179 40.87 3.50 -17.18
N LEU A 180 41.07 4.08 -16.00
CA LEU A 180 40.15 3.96 -14.86
C LEU A 180 38.75 4.47 -15.21
N HIS A 181 38.64 5.63 -15.86
CA HIS A 181 37.36 6.15 -16.34
C HIS A 181 36.71 5.28 -17.42
N LYS A 182 37.50 4.56 -18.21
CA LYS A 182 36.97 3.66 -19.25
C LYS A 182 36.48 2.33 -18.66
N GLU A 183 37.12 1.85 -17.60
CA GLU A 183 36.79 0.60 -16.92
C GLU A 183 35.68 0.76 -15.89
N SER A 184 35.41 1.98 -15.46
CA SER A 184 34.42 2.29 -14.46
C SER A 184 32.98 1.95 -14.86
N TRP A 185 32.15 1.85 -13.84
CA TRP A 185 30.72 1.66 -13.94
C TRP A 185 29.99 2.83 -13.27
N TYR A 186 28.84 3.20 -13.80
CA TYR A 186 27.90 4.06 -13.08
C TYR A 186 27.01 3.20 -12.19
N LEU A 187 27.21 3.29 -10.87
CA LEU A 187 26.41 2.59 -9.88
C LEU A 187 25.25 3.48 -9.43
N ILE A 188 24.02 2.99 -9.58
CA ILE A 188 22.80 3.57 -8.99
C ILE A 188 22.30 2.61 -7.90
N ASP A 189 22.22 3.12 -6.67
CA ASP A 189 21.76 2.34 -5.50
C ASP A 189 20.28 2.62 -5.22
N PHE A 190 19.45 1.62 -5.50
CA PHE A 190 18.00 1.64 -5.29
C PHE A 190 17.56 1.02 -3.97
N ARG A 191 18.49 0.48 -3.18
CA ARG A 191 18.14 -0.08 -1.86
C ARG A 191 17.57 1.03 -0.99
N ASN A 192 16.45 0.74 -0.30
CA ASN A 192 15.80 1.71 0.59
C ASN A 192 15.34 2.98 -0.15
N LYS A 193 15.05 2.90 -1.45
CA LYS A 193 14.58 4.02 -2.27
C LYS A 193 13.12 3.85 -2.67
N TRP A 194 12.38 4.95 -2.58
CA TRP A 194 11.07 5.11 -3.15
C TRP A 194 11.14 6.08 -4.34
N LEU A 195 10.96 5.52 -5.53
CA LEU A 195 10.95 6.25 -6.79
C LEU A 195 9.53 6.68 -7.13
N ILE A 196 9.32 7.99 -7.28
CA ILE A 196 8.01 8.59 -7.48
C ILE A 196 8.02 9.38 -8.78
N PHE A 197 7.17 8.97 -9.73
CA PHE A 197 6.88 9.70 -10.95
C PHE A 197 5.55 10.44 -10.81
N LEU A 198 5.60 11.77 -10.83
CA LEU A 198 4.41 12.60 -10.64
C LEU A 198 3.51 12.68 -11.88
N ASP A 199 4.00 12.20 -13.02
CA ASP A 199 3.29 12.14 -14.30
C ASP A 199 3.67 10.89 -15.10
N SER A 200 2.98 10.64 -16.22
CA SER A 200 3.31 9.56 -17.14
C SER A 200 4.71 9.76 -17.75
N GLN A 201 5.50 8.69 -17.79
CA GLN A 201 6.88 8.74 -18.30
C GLN A 201 6.99 8.18 -19.71
N ASN A 202 8.05 8.57 -20.43
CA ASN A 202 8.30 8.06 -21.77
C ASN A 202 8.57 6.54 -21.77
N MET A 203 8.22 5.87 -22.87
CA MET A 203 8.36 4.41 -22.98
C MET A 203 9.82 3.95 -22.88
N SER A 204 10.77 4.76 -23.34
CA SER A 204 12.20 4.43 -23.27
C SER A 204 12.69 4.28 -21.82
N LEU A 205 12.23 5.15 -20.91
CA LEU A 205 12.53 5.03 -19.48
C LEU A 205 11.88 3.76 -18.91
N TRP A 206 10.62 3.47 -19.23
CA TRP A 206 9.96 2.24 -18.78
C TRP A 206 10.67 0.97 -19.26
N GLU A 207 11.10 0.92 -20.52
CA GLU A 207 11.91 -0.18 -21.06
C GLU A 207 13.21 -0.37 -20.26
N SER A 208 13.86 0.73 -19.87
CA SER A 208 15.08 0.66 -19.05
C SER A 208 14.82 0.19 -17.61
N LEU A 209 13.62 0.44 -17.06
CA LEU A 209 13.24 0.08 -15.70
C LEU A 209 12.58 -1.31 -15.57
N LYS A 210 12.26 -2.00 -16.67
CA LYS A 210 11.51 -3.29 -16.62
C LYS A 210 12.16 -4.34 -15.73
N THR A 211 13.48 -4.45 -15.80
CA THR A 211 14.26 -5.42 -15.03
C THR A 211 14.25 -5.05 -13.54
N LEU A 212 14.20 -3.77 -13.20
CA LEU A 212 14.11 -3.28 -11.81
C LEU A 212 12.75 -3.60 -11.20
N LEU A 213 11.68 -3.40 -11.96
CA LEU A 213 10.30 -3.65 -11.54
C LEU A 213 9.97 -5.15 -11.37
N SER A 214 10.84 -6.05 -11.84
CA SER A 214 10.65 -7.50 -11.75
C SER A 214 11.35 -8.13 -10.54
N HIS A 215 12.27 -7.40 -9.89
CA HIS A 215 13.01 -7.84 -8.69
C HIS A 215 13.82 -9.14 -8.87
N ASP A 216 14.21 -9.48 -10.10
CA ASP A 216 14.83 -10.78 -10.44
C ASP A 216 16.27 -10.94 -9.91
N SER A 217 17.01 -9.84 -9.79
CA SER A 217 18.40 -9.83 -9.30
C SER A 217 18.67 -8.57 -8.48
N GLU A 218 19.42 -8.75 -7.39
CA GLU A 218 19.93 -7.64 -6.56
C GLU A 218 20.91 -6.76 -7.34
N ARG A 219 21.66 -7.33 -8.29
CA ARG A 219 22.61 -6.59 -9.14
C ARG A 219 22.20 -6.73 -10.59
N GLN A 220 21.90 -5.61 -11.24
CA GLN A 220 21.50 -5.59 -12.65
C GLN A 220 22.53 -4.80 -13.46
N ARG A 221 23.16 -5.47 -14.42
CA ARG A 221 24.19 -4.86 -15.28
C ARG A 221 23.55 -4.41 -16.58
N HIS A 222 23.67 -3.13 -16.89
CA HIS A 222 23.19 -2.54 -18.12
C HIS A 222 24.38 -2.02 -18.92
N GLN A 223 24.47 -2.44 -20.18
CA GLN A 223 25.47 -1.94 -21.13
C GLN A 223 24.75 -1.41 -22.35
N VAL A 224 24.93 -0.12 -22.63
CA VAL A 224 24.28 0.56 -23.75
C VAL A 224 25.36 1.22 -24.59
N THR A 225 25.28 1.06 -25.91
CA THR A 225 26.21 1.72 -26.83
C THR A 225 25.55 2.99 -27.38
N ASN A 226 26.11 4.14 -27.04
CA ASN A 226 25.66 5.45 -27.51
C ASN A 226 26.65 6.03 -28.52
N LYS A 227 26.16 6.90 -29.41
CA LYS A 227 27.03 7.70 -30.28
C LYS A 227 27.25 9.06 -29.64
N ILE A 228 28.49 9.34 -29.22
CA ILE A 228 28.90 10.65 -28.70
C ILE A 228 29.97 11.18 -29.66
N ASN A 229 29.71 12.35 -30.25
CA ASN A 229 30.61 12.99 -31.23
C ASN A 229 31.03 12.05 -32.39
N GLY A 230 30.09 11.23 -32.89
CA GLY A 230 30.33 10.31 -34.00
C GLY A 230 31.13 9.05 -33.65
N ARG A 231 31.56 8.88 -32.39
CA ARG A 231 32.19 7.65 -31.89
C ARG A 231 31.20 6.83 -31.08
N ASN A 232 31.27 5.52 -31.22
CA ASN A 232 30.52 4.60 -30.38
C ASN A 232 31.19 4.57 -29.00
N THR A 233 30.49 5.05 -27.99
CA THR A 233 30.90 5.00 -26.59
C THR A 233 30.02 4.00 -25.89
N GLN A 234 30.65 3.03 -25.22
CA GLN A 234 29.93 2.07 -24.39
C GLN A 234 29.70 2.68 -23.01
N GLU A 235 28.45 2.72 -22.59
CA GLU A 235 28.05 3.13 -21.26
C GLU A 235 27.72 1.91 -20.42
N ARG A 236 28.36 1.82 -19.24
CA ARG A 236 28.24 0.70 -18.31
C ARG A 236 27.56 1.19 -17.04
N MET A 237 26.46 0.54 -16.67
CA MET A 237 25.66 0.87 -15.48
C MET A 237 25.41 -0.38 -14.64
N ILE A 238 25.38 -0.19 -13.33
CA ILE A 238 24.96 -1.19 -12.36
C ILE A 238 23.82 -0.60 -11.55
N PHE A 239 22.69 -1.29 -11.52
CA PHE A 239 21.63 -1.01 -10.57
C PHE A 239 21.74 -2.00 -9.41
N LEU A 240 21.76 -1.47 -8.19
CA LEU A 240 21.87 -2.25 -6.96
C LEU A 240 20.57 -2.16 -6.17
N GLY A 241 20.02 -3.32 -5.81
CA GLY A 241 18.74 -3.45 -5.14
C GLY A 241 17.54 -3.12 -6.04
N SER A 242 16.39 -3.02 -5.40
CA SER A 242 15.13 -2.70 -6.05
C SER A 242 14.41 -1.58 -5.30
N PRO A 243 13.90 -0.55 -6.00
CA PRO A 243 13.12 0.50 -5.36
C PRO A 243 11.65 0.08 -5.25
N ALA A 244 10.90 0.72 -4.35
CA ALA A 244 9.45 0.84 -4.51
C ALA A 244 9.17 1.90 -5.58
N VAL A 245 8.24 1.64 -6.50
CA VAL A 245 7.95 2.58 -7.60
C VAL A 245 6.49 3.01 -7.59
N THR A 246 6.24 4.31 -7.48
CA THR A 246 4.93 4.94 -7.68
C THR A 246 4.93 5.75 -8.96
N TYR A 247 3.89 5.64 -9.78
CA TYR A 247 3.64 6.62 -10.83
C TYR A 247 2.19 7.07 -10.90
N CYS A 248 1.98 8.32 -11.29
CA CYS A 248 0.66 8.89 -11.54
C CYS A 248 0.38 8.89 -13.05
N SER A 249 -0.83 8.52 -13.46
CA SER A 249 -1.28 8.57 -14.85
C SER A 249 -2.70 9.11 -14.94
N ALA A 250 -2.99 9.89 -15.98
CA ALA A 250 -4.36 10.24 -16.33
C ALA A 250 -5.10 9.00 -16.87
N LYS A 251 -6.41 8.90 -16.60
CA LYS A 251 -7.26 7.81 -17.10
C LYS A 251 -7.40 7.82 -18.63
N ASP A 252 -7.31 8.99 -19.26
CA ASP A 252 -7.44 9.12 -20.72
C ASP A 252 -6.15 8.72 -21.45
N GLU A 253 -5.00 8.81 -20.77
CA GLU A 253 -3.70 8.35 -21.27
C GLU A 253 -3.49 6.85 -21.13
N SER A 254 -4.30 6.14 -20.33
CA SER A 254 -4.16 4.67 -20.18
C SER A 254 -4.48 3.89 -21.45
N ASN A 255 -5.13 4.52 -22.43
CA ASN A 255 -5.35 3.95 -23.76
C ASN A 255 -4.09 4.00 -24.64
N HIS A 256 -3.10 4.84 -24.31
CA HIS A 256 -1.75 4.75 -24.87
C HIS A 256 -0.97 3.74 -24.04
N SER A 257 -1.16 2.46 -24.38
CA SER A 257 -0.63 1.31 -23.67
C SER A 257 0.84 1.48 -23.28
N ILE A 258 1.11 1.83 -22.01
CA ILE A 258 2.27 1.24 -21.34
C ILE A 258 2.04 -0.26 -21.49
N ALA A 259 2.98 -0.99 -22.11
CA ALA A 259 2.75 -2.36 -22.56
C ALA A 259 2.00 -3.18 -21.48
N PRO A 260 1.01 -4.04 -21.81
CA PRO A 260 0.24 -4.82 -20.83
C PRO A 260 1.12 -5.58 -19.81
N GLU A 261 2.33 -5.94 -20.24
CA GLU A 261 3.38 -6.51 -19.42
C GLU A 261 3.84 -5.62 -18.24
N MET A 262 3.89 -4.30 -18.40
CA MET A 262 4.20 -3.33 -17.34
C MET A 262 3.05 -3.16 -16.38
N GLU A 263 1.81 -3.07 -16.88
CA GLU A 263 0.63 -2.89 -16.02
C GLU A 263 0.52 -3.99 -14.96
N THR A 264 0.85 -5.21 -15.37
CA THR A 264 0.88 -6.39 -14.49
C THR A 264 2.04 -6.41 -13.49
N ARG A 265 2.93 -5.40 -13.46
CA ARG A 265 3.96 -5.20 -12.42
C ARG A 265 3.56 -4.17 -11.36
N PHE A 266 2.48 -3.41 -11.59
CA PHE A 266 1.97 -2.42 -10.63
C PHE A 266 0.63 -2.84 -10.03
N ASP A 267 0.43 -2.56 -8.74
CA ASP A 267 -0.91 -2.49 -8.17
C ASP A 267 -1.61 -1.21 -8.63
N THR A 268 -2.92 -1.27 -8.88
CA THR A 268 -3.66 -0.11 -9.39
C THR A 268 -4.48 0.53 -8.27
N ILE A 269 -4.20 1.80 -8.02
CA ILE A 269 -4.88 2.64 -7.04
C ILE A 269 -5.78 3.61 -7.79
N PHE A 270 -7.09 3.45 -7.60
CA PHE A 270 -8.09 4.37 -8.12
C PHE A 270 -8.47 5.38 -7.04
N LEU A 271 -8.37 6.67 -7.36
CA LEU A 271 -8.86 7.71 -6.46
C LEU A 271 -10.39 7.76 -6.50
N LYS A 272 -10.99 8.14 -5.39
CA LYS A 272 -12.44 8.29 -5.33
C LYS A 272 -12.85 9.57 -6.05
N SER A 273 -13.90 9.46 -6.86
CA SER A 273 -14.56 10.62 -7.48
C SER A 273 -15.96 10.74 -6.88
N ASN A 274 -16.13 11.59 -5.87
CA ASN A 274 -17.43 11.79 -5.24
C ASN A 274 -17.60 13.24 -4.73
N PRO A 275 -18.85 13.77 -4.67
CA PRO A 275 -19.10 15.14 -4.24
C PRO A 275 -18.57 15.51 -2.85
N ILE A 276 -18.67 14.61 -1.87
CA ILE A 276 -18.24 14.85 -0.49
C ILE A 276 -16.72 15.10 -0.45
N LYS A 277 -15.94 14.33 -1.22
CA LYS A 277 -14.50 14.55 -1.37
C LYS A 277 -14.21 15.94 -1.90
N TYR A 278 -14.91 16.37 -2.96
CA TYR A 278 -14.66 17.67 -3.58
C TYR A 278 -15.03 18.82 -2.65
N GLU A 279 -16.15 18.73 -1.94
CA GLU A 279 -16.55 19.71 -0.94
C GLU A 279 -15.47 19.89 0.14
N LYS A 280 -15.05 18.80 0.79
CA LYS A 280 -13.99 18.85 1.82
C LYS A 280 -12.64 19.31 1.26
N SER A 281 -12.36 19.02 -0.01
CA SER A 281 -11.13 19.49 -0.67
C SER A 281 -11.19 20.99 -0.94
N ILE A 282 -12.32 21.52 -1.40
CA ILE A 282 -12.54 22.96 -1.61
C ILE A 282 -12.49 23.70 -0.28
N GLU A 283 -13.09 23.15 0.79
CA GLU A 283 -12.99 23.71 2.14
C GLU A 283 -11.52 23.84 2.58
N LEU A 284 -10.73 22.78 2.41
CA LEU A 284 -9.31 22.78 2.76
C LEU A 284 -8.50 23.79 1.92
N ILE A 285 -8.77 23.88 0.62
CA ILE A 285 -8.14 24.87 -0.27
C ILE A 285 -8.49 26.29 0.18
N SER A 286 -9.77 26.54 0.50
CA SER A 286 -10.24 27.82 1.03
C SER A 286 -9.50 28.19 2.31
N LYS A 287 -9.39 27.27 3.28
CA LYS A 287 -8.62 27.48 4.51
C LYS A 287 -7.15 27.78 4.22
N ARG A 288 -6.50 27.01 3.33
CA ARG A 288 -5.08 27.19 3.00
C ARG A 288 -4.76 28.55 2.37
N HIS A 289 -5.66 29.08 1.54
CA HIS A 289 -5.43 30.35 0.84
C HIS A 289 -6.07 31.55 1.53
N GLY A 290 -7.07 31.33 2.38
CA GLY A 290 -7.83 32.37 3.08
C GLY A 290 -7.37 32.67 4.50
N LEU A 291 -6.70 31.73 5.17
CA LEU A 291 -6.24 31.93 6.55
C LEU A 291 -4.75 32.34 6.61
N PRO A 292 -4.36 33.23 7.54
CA PRO A 292 -2.97 33.39 7.97
C PRO A 292 -2.33 32.06 8.35
N THR A 293 -1.01 31.94 8.17
CA THR A 293 -0.28 30.68 8.40
C THR A 293 -0.47 30.15 9.81
N GLU A 294 -0.46 31.03 10.82
CA GLU A 294 -0.62 30.67 12.23
C GLU A 294 -1.99 30.02 12.48
N ILE A 295 -3.07 30.60 11.95
CA ILE A 295 -4.43 30.08 12.10
C ILE A 295 -4.60 28.77 11.31
N PHE A 296 -4.00 28.66 10.12
CA PHE A 296 -4.03 27.41 9.36
C PHE A 296 -3.30 26.27 10.09
N GLU A 297 -2.15 26.56 10.70
CA GLU A 297 -1.38 25.58 11.47
C GLU A 297 -2.16 25.09 12.71
N GLU A 298 -2.94 25.97 13.35
CA GLU A 298 -3.83 25.63 14.46
C GLU A 298 -5.04 24.77 14.03
N GLU A 299 -5.67 25.13 12.91
CA GLU A 299 -6.91 24.47 12.47
C GLU A 299 -6.70 23.16 11.70
N VAL A 300 -5.60 23.05 10.95
CA VAL A 300 -5.42 21.98 9.96
C VAL A 300 -4.21 21.12 10.27
N VAL A 301 -3.01 21.66 10.05
CA VAL A 301 -1.77 20.93 10.24
C VAL A 301 -0.63 21.89 10.57
N SER A 302 0.00 21.66 11.71
CA SER A 302 1.16 22.44 12.14
C SER A 302 2.47 21.83 11.64
N LYS A 303 3.56 22.60 11.71
CA LYS A 303 4.91 22.06 11.52
C LYS A 303 5.23 20.95 12.54
N HIS A 304 4.71 21.06 13.76
CA HIS A 304 4.85 20.03 14.80
C HIS A 304 4.13 18.73 14.42
N ASP A 305 2.94 18.82 13.82
CA ASP A 305 2.24 17.63 13.36
C ASP A 305 3.03 16.90 12.27
N LEU A 306 3.62 17.63 11.32
CA LEU A 306 4.43 17.05 10.25
C LEU A 306 5.69 16.38 10.80
N GLU A 307 6.39 17.02 11.73
CA GLU A 307 7.59 16.45 12.34
C GLU A 307 7.26 15.21 13.17
N TYR A 308 6.14 15.24 13.91
CA TYR A 308 5.64 14.06 14.61
C TYR A 308 5.36 12.90 13.65
N ALA A 309 4.72 13.18 12.51
CA ALA A 309 4.46 12.18 11.48
C ALA A 309 5.75 11.60 10.88
N LYS A 310 6.79 12.42 10.66
CA LYS A 310 8.11 11.96 10.22
C LYS A 310 8.76 11.02 11.22
N GLU A 311 8.69 11.34 12.51
CA GLU A 311 9.19 10.47 13.58
C GLU A 311 8.47 9.12 13.57
N LEU A 312 7.13 9.12 13.49
CA LEU A 312 6.34 7.89 13.37
C LEU A 312 6.75 7.05 12.16
N THR A 313 6.89 7.66 10.98
CA THR A 313 7.37 6.99 9.76
C THR A 313 8.77 6.40 9.97
N GLN A 314 9.68 7.12 10.62
CA GLN A 314 11.02 6.63 10.93
C GLN A 314 10.99 5.41 11.88
N ILE A 315 10.07 5.37 12.86
CA ILE A 315 9.87 4.17 13.70
C ILE A 315 9.46 2.97 12.86
N LEU A 316 8.50 3.14 11.95
CA LEU A 316 8.04 2.05 11.07
C LEU A 316 9.19 1.54 10.18
N ILE A 317 9.98 2.44 9.60
CA ILE A 317 11.14 2.08 8.77
C ILE A 317 12.15 1.24 9.56
N GLU A 318 12.48 1.64 10.78
CA GLU A 318 13.43 0.91 11.63
C GLU A 318 12.90 -0.45 12.06
N ASN A 319 11.62 -0.52 12.42
CA ASN A 319 10.96 -1.78 12.74
C ASN A 319 11.04 -2.75 11.55
N VAL A 320 10.69 -2.28 10.36
CA VAL A 320 10.73 -3.09 9.13
C VAL A 320 12.15 -3.55 8.84
N LYS A 321 13.14 -2.66 8.87
CA LYS A 321 14.55 -3.02 8.64
C LYS A 321 15.09 -4.04 9.63
N ARG A 322 14.68 -3.97 10.90
CA ARG A 322 15.11 -4.91 11.94
C ARG A 322 14.74 -6.35 11.61
N TYR A 323 13.60 -6.59 10.97
CA TYR A 323 13.10 -7.93 10.67
C TYR A 323 13.18 -8.30 9.18
N SER A 324 13.62 -7.40 8.31
CA SER A 324 13.68 -7.62 6.86
C SER A 324 15.02 -8.17 6.34
N SER A 325 15.86 -8.79 7.18
CA SER A 325 17.20 -9.23 6.76
C SER A 325 17.23 -10.50 5.89
N SER A 326 16.09 -11.12 5.62
CA SER A 326 15.97 -12.31 4.78
C SER A 326 14.80 -12.22 3.81
N LYS A 327 14.86 -12.92 2.68
CA LYS A 327 13.78 -12.94 1.67
C LYS A 327 12.40 -13.24 2.23
N ASN A 328 12.34 -14.15 3.22
CA ASN A 328 11.13 -14.41 4.01
C ASN A 328 11.29 -13.69 5.35
N THR A 329 10.45 -12.68 5.60
CA THR A 329 10.61 -11.76 6.74
C THR A 329 9.62 -12.04 7.88
N ILE A 330 8.58 -12.83 7.62
CA ILE A 330 7.45 -13.08 8.51
C ILE A 330 7.05 -14.56 8.45
N THR A 331 6.30 -15.03 9.46
CA THR A 331 5.64 -16.34 9.42
C THR A 331 4.13 -16.17 9.34
N ASN A 332 3.51 -16.64 8.25
CA ASN A 332 2.07 -16.65 8.09
C ASN A 332 1.50 -18.04 8.38
N LEU A 333 0.91 -18.24 9.56
CA LEU A 333 0.30 -19.51 9.97
C LEU A 333 -0.96 -19.85 9.17
N TYR A 334 -1.52 -18.90 8.42
CA TYR A 334 -2.66 -19.10 7.53
C TYR A 334 -2.27 -19.41 6.08
N SER A 335 -0.96 -19.47 5.75
CA SER A 335 -0.49 -19.54 4.35
C SER A 335 -1.08 -20.71 3.58
N ASP A 336 -1.20 -21.88 4.21
CA ASP A 336 -1.72 -23.10 3.60
C ASP A 336 -3.20 -22.96 3.21
N LYS A 337 -4.00 -22.26 4.02
CA LYS A 337 -5.39 -21.98 3.68
C LYS A 337 -5.51 -20.82 2.70
N LEU A 338 -4.67 -19.79 2.86
CA LEU A 338 -4.72 -18.57 2.07
C LEU A 338 -4.58 -18.84 0.57
N TYR A 339 -3.64 -19.71 0.15
CA TYR A 339 -3.49 -20.02 -1.26
C TYR A 339 -4.69 -20.79 -1.81
N THR A 340 -5.29 -21.69 -1.03
CA THR A 340 -6.46 -22.49 -1.48
C THR A 340 -7.73 -21.65 -1.67
N LEU A 341 -7.83 -20.52 -0.97
CA LEU A 341 -8.96 -19.60 -1.10
C LEU A 341 -8.76 -18.58 -2.21
N PHE A 342 -7.52 -18.37 -2.66
CA PHE A 342 -7.22 -17.39 -3.70
C PHE A 342 -7.59 -17.92 -5.09
N PRO A 343 -8.13 -17.09 -6.00
CA PRO A 343 -8.49 -17.53 -7.35
C PRO A 343 -7.32 -18.10 -8.15
N HIS A 344 -7.58 -19.15 -8.94
CA HIS A 344 -6.58 -19.86 -9.77
C HIS A 344 -6.96 -19.86 -11.27
N ASP A 345 -7.67 -18.85 -11.72
CA ASP A 345 -8.30 -18.73 -13.04
C ASP A 345 -7.40 -18.09 -14.12
N SER A 346 -6.28 -17.46 -13.77
CA SER A 346 -5.41 -16.78 -14.76
C SER A 346 -3.95 -16.63 -14.33
N GLY A 347 -3.05 -16.45 -15.30
CA GLY A 347 -1.61 -16.24 -15.05
C GLY A 347 -1.28 -14.95 -14.29
N SER A 348 -2.19 -13.96 -14.27
CA SER A 348 -2.05 -12.75 -13.45
C SER A 348 -2.30 -13.02 -11.97
N ARG A 349 -3.02 -14.10 -11.60
CA ARG A 349 -3.32 -14.44 -10.19
C ARG A 349 -2.07 -14.70 -9.38
N SER A 350 -1.04 -15.33 -9.95
CA SER A 350 0.24 -15.52 -9.23
C SER A 350 0.88 -14.20 -8.82
N ARG A 351 0.80 -13.17 -9.68
CA ARG A 351 1.31 -11.82 -9.36
C ARG A 351 0.44 -11.11 -8.33
N GLN A 352 -0.88 -11.23 -8.45
CA GLN A 352 -1.81 -10.67 -7.45
C GLN A 352 -1.65 -11.33 -6.08
N PHE A 353 -1.50 -12.65 -6.02
CA PHE A 353 -1.25 -13.37 -4.78
C PHE A 353 0.09 -12.96 -4.16
N SER A 354 1.15 -12.83 -4.98
CA SER A 354 2.44 -12.32 -4.53
C SER A 354 2.31 -10.94 -3.86
N ARG A 355 1.56 -10.02 -4.49
CA ARG A 355 1.27 -8.70 -3.91
C ARG A 355 0.47 -8.79 -2.61
N LEU A 356 -0.53 -9.68 -2.53
CA LEU A 356 -1.29 -9.89 -1.29
C LEU A 356 -0.37 -10.32 -0.15
N VAL A 357 0.50 -11.28 -0.41
CA VAL A 357 1.49 -11.73 0.58
C VAL A 357 2.48 -10.61 0.94
N GLN A 358 2.90 -9.79 -0.02
CA GLN A 358 3.77 -8.62 0.24
C GLN A 358 3.07 -7.58 1.13
N VAL A 359 1.81 -7.23 0.83
CA VAL A 359 1.03 -6.27 1.63
C VAL A 359 0.83 -6.81 3.04
N ILE A 360 0.48 -8.10 3.20
CA ILE A 360 0.39 -8.76 4.51
C ILE A 360 1.73 -8.62 5.25
N ALA A 361 2.84 -8.97 4.59
CA ALA A 361 4.17 -8.90 5.19
C ALA A 361 4.52 -7.49 5.67
N VAL A 362 4.27 -6.45 4.86
CA VAL A 362 4.55 -5.06 5.24
C VAL A 362 3.68 -4.63 6.44
N ILE A 363 2.39 -4.96 6.46
CA ILE A 363 1.52 -4.65 7.61
C ILE A 363 2.02 -5.35 8.88
N THR A 364 2.34 -6.65 8.79
CA THR A 364 2.89 -7.42 9.92
C THR A 364 4.22 -6.84 10.40
N LEU A 365 5.10 -6.40 9.50
CA LEU A 365 6.39 -5.79 9.83
C LEU A 365 6.25 -4.42 10.49
N CYS A 366 5.31 -3.59 10.03
CA CYS A 366 4.96 -2.32 10.71
C CYS A 366 4.56 -2.55 12.16
N ASN A 367 3.88 -3.66 12.44
CA ASN A 367 3.40 -4.05 13.76
C ASN A 367 4.33 -5.02 14.50
N ALA A 368 5.50 -5.36 13.97
CA ALA A 368 6.33 -6.48 14.42
C ALA A 368 6.67 -6.47 15.92
N ASN A 369 6.79 -5.28 16.53
CA ASN A 369 7.09 -5.17 17.97
C ASN A 369 5.95 -5.71 18.84
N LYS A 370 4.70 -5.64 18.37
CA LYS A 370 3.50 -6.14 19.06
C LYS A 370 3.13 -7.58 18.68
N ARG A 371 3.92 -8.23 17.81
CA ARG A 371 3.63 -9.58 17.32
C ARG A 371 4.33 -10.63 18.17
N TYR A 372 3.69 -11.79 18.29
CA TYR A 372 4.38 -13.04 18.54
C TYR A 372 5.43 -13.30 17.45
N LYS A 373 6.52 -14.00 17.80
CA LYS A 373 7.63 -14.23 16.88
C LYS A 373 8.13 -15.66 16.97
N ILE A 374 8.56 -16.19 15.83
CA ILE A 374 9.29 -17.45 15.74
C ILE A 374 10.78 -17.13 15.70
N VAL A 375 11.55 -17.81 16.55
CA VAL A 375 13.02 -17.69 16.60
C VAL A 375 13.64 -19.00 16.15
N ILE A 376 14.45 -18.95 15.10
CA ILE A 376 15.21 -20.09 14.57
C ILE A 376 16.66 -19.66 14.39
N GLY A 377 17.56 -20.19 15.22
CA GLY A 377 18.94 -19.72 15.30
C GLY A 377 18.99 -18.23 15.67
N ASN A 378 19.59 -17.41 14.80
CA ASN A 378 19.69 -15.96 14.98
C ASN A 378 18.56 -15.18 14.28
N ASN A 379 17.67 -15.87 13.56
CA ASN A 379 16.61 -15.22 12.80
C ASN A 379 15.33 -15.14 13.62
N VAL A 380 14.66 -14.00 13.53
CA VAL A 380 13.41 -13.70 14.23
C VAL A 380 12.35 -13.33 13.21
N TYR A 381 11.24 -14.07 13.20
CA TYR A 381 10.16 -13.94 12.23
C TYR A 381 8.87 -13.53 12.95
N PRO A 382 8.43 -12.27 12.83
CA PRO A 382 7.12 -11.85 13.30
C PRO A 382 6.00 -12.70 12.69
N ILE A 383 5.04 -13.10 13.52
CA ILE A 383 3.90 -13.92 13.12
C ILE A 383 2.77 -13.02 12.62
N VAL A 384 2.16 -13.41 11.50
CA VAL A 384 1.00 -12.73 10.92
C VAL A 384 -0.24 -12.99 11.78
N GLU A 385 -0.97 -11.93 12.09
CA GLU A 385 -2.30 -12.02 12.69
C GLU A 385 -3.42 -11.96 11.65
N LEU A 386 -4.61 -12.44 12.01
CA LEU A 386 -5.76 -12.43 11.10
C LEU A 386 -6.12 -11.02 10.63
N GLN A 387 -5.95 -10.02 11.50
CA GLN A 387 -6.19 -8.61 11.21
C GLN A 387 -5.30 -8.09 10.07
N ASP A 388 -4.06 -8.57 9.95
CA ASP A 388 -3.16 -8.20 8.86
C ASP A 388 -3.71 -8.68 7.52
N ILE A 389 -4.23 -9.91 7.49
CA ILE A 389 -4.83 -10.51 6.30
C ILE A 389 -6.11 -9.78 5.94
N GLN A 390 -6.99 -9.52 6.90
CA GLN A 390 -8.23 -8.77 6.68
C GLN A 390 -7.94 -7.37 6.13
N LYS A 391 -6.99 -6.64 6.74
CA LYS A 391 -6.57 -5.31 6.30
C LYS A 391 -6.00 -5.37 4.88
N ALA A 392 -5.09 -6.30 4.59
CA ALA A 392 -4.52 -6.47 3.25
C ALA A 392 -5.58 -6.81 2.18
N VAL A 393 -6.47 -7.76 2.46
CA VAL A 393 -7.57 -8.13 1.54
C VAL A 393 -8.53 -6.95 1.32
N SER A 394 -8.80 -6.16 2.36
CA SER A 394 -9.66 -4.96 2.24
C SER A 394 -9.03 -3.86 1.38
N LEU A 395 -7.69 -3.78 1.34
CA LEU A 395 -6.97 -2.83 0.49
C LEU A 395 -6.91 -3.34 -0.95
N MET A 396 -6.72 -4.64 -1.14
CA MET A 396 -6.56 -5.25 -2.47
C MET A 396 -7.88 -5.61 -3.17
N LYS A 397 -8.99 -5.02 -2.72
CA LYS A 397 -10.30 -5.18 -3.36
C LYS A 397 -10.21 -4.90 -4.86
N GLU A 398 -10.76 -5.81 -5.66
CA GLU A 398 -10.90 -5.62 -7.09
C GLU A 398 -12.17 -4.83 -7.35
N ASN A 399 -12.13 -3.87 -8.30
CA ASN A 399 -13.37 -3.45 -8.96
C ASN A 399 -14.02 -4.72 -9.48
N SER A 400 -15.29 -4.90 -9.16
CA SER A 400 -16.01 -6.09 -9.60
C SER A 400 -15.82 -6.26 -11.12
N VAL A 401 -15.68 -7.51 -11.55
CA VAL A 401 -15.64 -7.87 -12.98
C VAL A 401 -16.91 -7.39 -13.71
N LEU A 402 -18.01 -7.20 -12.97
CA LEU A 402 -19.23 -6.58 -13.45
C LEU A 402 -19.10 -5.05 -13.52
N PRO A 403 -19.47 -4.43 -14.66
CA PRO A 403 -19.60 -2.98 -14.75
C PRO A 403 -20.50 -2.40 -13.64
N SER A 404 -20.12 -1.23 -13.11
CA SER A 404 -20.81 -0.60 -11.96
C SER A 404 -22.32 -0.42 -12.17
N HIS A 405 -22.75 -0.10 -13.40
CA HIS A 405 -24.19 0.03 -13.72
C HIS A 405 -24.94 -1.31 -13.60
N LYS A 406 -24.31 -2.46 -13.88
CA LYS A 406 -24.93 -3.78 -13.69
C LYS A 406 -25.07 -4.12 -12.21
N ILE A 407 -24.12 -3.71 -11.38
CA ILE A 407 -24.21 -3.90 -9.92
C ILE A 407 -25.29 -3.01 -9.31
N GLN A 408 -25.32 -1.74 -9.69
CA GLN A 408 -26.38 -0.82 -9.27
C GLN A 408 -27.74 -1.35 -9.67
N PHE A 409 -27.89 -1.80 -10.92
CA PHE A 409 -29.14 -2.41 -11.37
C PHE A 409 -29.49 -3.69 -10.59
N PHE A 410 -28.52 -4.52 -10.21
CA PHE A 410 -28.77 -5.68 -9.35
C PHE A 410 -29.30 -5.28 -7.96
N ASN A 411 -28.60 -4.38 -7.28
CA ASN A 411 -28.89 -4.00 -5.90
C ASN A 411 -30.14 -3.13 -5.76
N ASP A 412 -30.30 -2.16 -6.66
CA ASP A 412 -31.27 -1.08 -6.51
C ASP A 412 -32.57 -1.36 -7.28
N VAL A 413 -32.53 -2.22 -8.31
CA VAL A 413 -33.69 -2.56 -9.15
C VAL A 413 -34.08 -4.02 -9.01
N PHE A 414 -33.17 -4.96 -9.30
CA PHE A 414 -33.50 -6.38 -9.35
C PHE A 414 -33.84 -6.95 -7.97
N LYS A 415 -32.97 -6.82 -6.98
CA LYS A 415 -33.15 -7.41 -5.65
C LYS A 415 -34.44 -6.94 -4.96
N PRO A 416 -34.81 -5.64 -4.95
CA PRO A 416 -36.07 -5.18 -4.37
C PRO A 416 -37.33 -5.74 -5.04
N VAL A 417 -37.30 -5.94 -6.36
CA VAL A 417 -38.43 -6.53 -7.10
C VAL A 417 -38.47 -8.04 -6.89
N PHE A 418 -37.31 -8.71 -6.88
CA PHE A 418 -37.21 -10.15 -6.63
C PHE A 418 -37.84 -10.54 -5.29
N VAL A 419 -37.59 -9.79 -4.22
CA VAL A 419 -38.18 -10.03 -2.89
C VAL A 419 -39.71 -10.01 -2.92
N LYS A 420 -40.32 -9.21 -3.80
CA LYS A 420 -41.79 -9.08 -3.92
C LYS A 420 -42.41 -10.08 -4.89
N THR A 421 -41.67 -10.47 -5.92
CA THR A 421 -42.19 -11.26 -7.06
C THR A 421 -41.80 -12.74 -6.99
N SER A 422 -40.77 -13.10 -6.23
CA SER A 422 -40.30 -14.48 -6.13
C SER A 422 -41.34 -15.42 -5.52
N THR A 423 -41.39 -16.64 -6.04
CA THR A 423 -42.27 -17.72 -5.57
C THR A 423 -41.46 -18.93 -5.16
N GLU A 424 -41.96 -19.71 -4.21
CA GLU A 424 -41.29 -20.95 -3.80
C GLU A 424 -41.44 -22.02 -4.89
N ILE A 425 -40.31 -22.58 -5.32
CA ILE A 425 -40.23 -23.62 -6.32
C ILE A 425 -39.42 -24.78 -5.74
N SER A 426 -40.00 -25.99 -5.79
CA SER A 426 -39.33 -27.21 -5.37
C SER A 426 -38.47 -27.77 -6.51
N LEU A 427 -37.16 -27.79 -6.29
CA LEU A 427 -36.17 -28.46 -7.13
C LEU A 427 -35.83 -29.84 -6.53
N VAL A 428 -35.16 -30.67 -7.32
CA VAL A 428 -34.86 -32.08 -6.97
C VAL A 428 -34.18 -32.23 -5.60
N ASN A 429 -33.35 -31.26 -5.20
CA ASN A 429 -32.55 -31.32 -3.97
C ASN A 429 -32.81 -30.18 -2.98
N GLN A 430 -33.69 -29.22 -3.30
CA GLN A 430 -33.91 -28.03 -2.47
C GLN A 430 -35.18 -27.28 -2.86
N THR A 431 -35.74 -26.50 -1.94
CA THR A 431 -36.79 -25.51 -2.24
C THR A 431 -36.15 -24.13 -2.27
N VAL A 432 -36.37 -23.38 -3.36
CA VAL A 432 -35.80 -22.04 -3.56
C VAL A 432 -36.90 -21.04 -3.86
N LYS A 433 -36.70 -19.77 -3.46
CA LYS A 433 -37.51 -18.66 -3.96
C LYS A 433 -36.93 -18.22 -5.29
N ALA A 434 -37.71 -18.27 -6.37
CA ALA A 434 -37.20 -17.97 -7.70
C ALA A 434 -38.21 -17.19 -8.54
N VAL A 435 -37.71 -16.59 -9.62
CA VAL A 435 -38.51 -15.87 -10.64
C VAL A 435 -38.11 -16.32 -12.04
N THR A 436 -39.04 -16.25 -12.97
CA THR A 436 -38.73 -16.29 -14.41
C THR A 436 -38.37 -14.89 -14.91
N ALA A 437 -37.65 -14.82 -16.04
CA ALA A 437 -37.32 -13.54 -16.67
C ALA A 437 -38.57 -12.68 -17.00
N ASN A 438 -39.71 -13.30 -17.33
CA ASN A 438 -40.96 -12.58 -17.63
C ASN A 438 -41.56 -11.95 -16.38
N GLU A 439 -41.70 -12.72 -15.30
CA GLU A 439 -42.22 -12.22 -14.01
C GLU A 439 -41.35 -11.06 -13.51
N MET A 440 -40.03 -11.17 -13.71
CA MET A 440 -39.09 -10.12 -13.35
C MET A 440 -39.30 -8.83 -14.17
N VAL A 441 -39.44 -8.94 -15.50
CA VAL A 441 -39.72 -7.77 -16.36
C VAL A 441 -41.01 -7.07 -15.95
N GLU A 442 -42.09 -7.84 -15.71
CA GLU A 442 -43.37 -7.28 -15.26
C GLU A 442 -43.22 -6.54 -13.92
N GLY A 443 -42.50 -7.14 -12.97
CA GLY A 443 -42.21 -6.52 -11.68
C GLY A 443 -41.39 -5.23 -11.79
N ILE A 444 -40.36 -5.21 -12.64
CA ILE A 444 -39.52 -4.03 -12.87
C ILE A 444 -40.34 -2.90 -13.47
N LYS A 445 -41.11 -3.18 -14.53
CA LYS A 445 -41.95 -2.15 -15.18
C LYS A 445 -42.98 -1.57 -14.24
N LYS A 446 -43.57 -2.39 -13.36
CA LYS A 446 -44.55 -1.95 -12.38
C LYS A 446 -43.95 -1.02 -11.32
N GLN A 447 -42.70 -1.26 -10.93
CA GLN A 447 -42.06 -0.55 -9.81
C GLN A 447 -41.18 0.63 -10.26
N PHE A 448 -40.57 0.56 -11.44
CA PHE A 448 -39.61 1.54 -11.95
C PHE A 448 -39.98 2.00 -13.36
N LYS A 449 -40.65 3.15 -13.46
CA LYS A 449 -41.13 3.70 -14.75
C LYS A 449 -39.99 4.04 -15.72
N GLU A 450 -38.82 4.43 -15.20
CA GLU A 450 -37.61 4.69 -16.00
C GLU A 450 -37.08 3.46 -16.76
N HIS A 451 -37.54 2.25 -16.40
CA HIS A 451 -37.17 1.00 -17.06
C HIS A 451 -38.30 0.39 -17.90
N GLU A 452 -39.31 1.16 -18.32
CA GLU A 452 -40.47 0.68 -19.09
C GLU A 452 -40.09 -0.03 -20.41
N ASN A 453 -38.95 0.36 -21.00
CA ASN A 453 -38.43 -0.19 -22.25
C ASN A 453 -37.63 -1.50 -22.09
N ILE A 454 -37.50 -2.03 -20.87
CA ILE A 454 -36.85 -3.32 -20.65
C ILE A 454 -37.75 -4.44 -21.17
N ASP A 455 -37.17 -5.41 -21.87
CA ASP A 455 -37.88 -6.59 -22.35
C ASP A 455 -37.16 -7.86 -21.88
N ARG A 456 -37.81 -9.02 -22.05
CA ARG A 456 -37.26 -10.31 -21.61
C ARG A 456 -35.87 -10.55 -22.19
N LYS A 457 -35.67 -10.26 -23.47
CA LYS A 457 -34.42 -10.54 -24.18
C LYS A 457 -33.30 -9.66 -23.64
N LYS A 458 -33.53 -8.34 -23.55
CA LYS A 458 -32.60 -7.36 -22.97
C LYS A 458 -32.27 -7.66 -21.51
N LEU A 459 -33.25 -8.04 -20.70
CA LEU A 459 -33.00 -8.41 -19.30
C LEU A 459 -32.11 -9.66 -19.22
N THR A 460 -32.39 -10.67 -20.05
CA THR A 460 -31.64 -11.93 -20.04
C THR A 460 -30.20 -11.72 -20.52
N GLU A 461 -30.02 -11.19 -21.73
CA GLU A 461 -28.71 -11.04 -22.37
C GLU A 461 -27.81 -10.00 -21.68
N ASN A 462 -28.36 -8.87 -21.23
CA ASN A 462 -27.55 -7.80 -20.66
C ASN A 462 -27.30 -7.97 -19.15
N TYR A 463 -28.15 -8.72 -18.43
CA TYR A 463 -28.09 -8.81 -16.97
C TYR A 463 -28.10 -10.24 -16.45
N LEU A 464 -29.17 -11.02 -16.66
CA LEU A 464 -29.34 -12.31 -15.98
C LEU A 464 -28.22 -13.30 -16.31
N ASP A 465 -27.88 -13.47 -17.59
CA ASP A 465 -26.83 -14.41 -18.01
C ASP A 465 -25.48 -13.99 -17.43
N THR A 466 -25.18 -12.68 -17.50
CA THR A 466 -23.98 -12.11 -16.88
C THR A 466 -23.94 -12.38 -15.37
N TRP A 467 -25.04 -12.19 -14.65
CA TRP A 467 -25.07 -12.42 -13.20
C TRP A 467 -25.01 -13.90 -12.81
N VAL A 468 -25.49 -14.80 -13.66
CA VAL A 468 -25.30 -16.26 -13.48
C VAL A 468 -23.83 -16.62 -13.69
N ASP A 469 -23.21 -16.14 -14.77
CA ASP A 469 -21.79 -16.39 -15.06
C ASP A 469 -20.86 -15.88 -13.96
N HIS A 470 -21.25 -14.78 -13.31
CA HIS A 470 -20.52 -14.17 -12.20
C HIS A 470 -20.98 -14.63 -10.80
N GLY A 471 -21.88 -15.61 -10.70
CA GLY A 471 -22.28 -16.24 -9.43
C GLY A 471 -23.14 -15.38 -8.51
N LEU A 472 -23.76 -14.30 -9.01
CA LEU A 472 -24.75 -13.50 -8.27
C LEU A 472 -26.12 -14.17 -8.25
N LEU A 473 -26.43 -14.87 -9.35
CA LEU A 473 -27.65 -15.65 -9.52
C LEU A 473 -27.30 -17.11 -9.77
N GLU A 474 -28.19 -17.99 -9.35
CA GLU A 474 -28.24 -19.37 -9.82
C GLU A 474 -29.43 -19.53 -10.77
N SER A 475 -29.36 -20.52 -11.66
CA SER A 475 -30.46 -20.80 -12.59
C SER A 475 -30.69 -22.29 -12.81
N ALA A 476 -31.93 -22.64 -13.12
CA ALA A 476 -32.35 -23.99 -13.49
C ALA A 476 -33.53 -23.93 -14.45
N ARG A 477 -33.84 -25.07 -15.10
CA ARG A 477 -35.10 -25.19 -15.86
C ARG A 477 -36.29 -25.16 -14.90
N ASP A 478 -37.32 -24.40 -15.26
CA ASP A 478 -38.54 -24.30 -14.47
C ASP A 478 -39.25 -25.67 -14.44
N PRO A 479 -39.44 -26.30 -13.26
CA PRO A 479 -40.16 -27.56 -13.13
C PRO A 479 -41.61 -27.47 -13.62
N ARG A 480 -42.21 -26.28 -13.60
CA ARG A 480 -43.58 -26.02 -14.05
C ARG A 480 -43.65 -25.86 -15.56
N ASN A 481 -42.54 -25.47 -16.21
CA ASN A 481 -42.45 -25.28 -17.66
C ASN A 481 -41.00 -25.36 -18.14
N ALA A 482 -40.59 -26.54 -18.63
CA ALA A 482 -39.21 -26.82 -19.05
C ALA A 482 -38.68 -25.94 -20.20
N SER A 483 -39.53 -25.15 -20.88
CA SER A 483 -39.11 -24.18 -21.90
C SER A 483 -38.57 -22.86 -21.33
N LYS A 484 -38.64 -22.68 -20.01
CA LYS A 484 -38.21 -21.47 -19.31
C LYS A 484 -37.15 -21.80 -18.26
N ASN A 485 -36.29 -20.84 -18.00
CA ASN A 485 -35.41 -20.86 -16.84
C ASN A 485 -36.02 -20.04 -15.70
N ILE A 486 -35.75 -20.50 -14.49
CA ILE A 486 -35.95 -19.76 -13.26
C ILE A 486 -34.59 -19.34 -12.71
N TYR A 487 -34.60 -18.21 -12.02
CA TYR A 487 -33.41 -17.57 -11.44
C TYR A 487 -33.67 -17.29 -9.97
N TRP A 488 -32.66 -17.50 -9.12
CA TRP A 488 -32.69 -17.11 -7.70
C TRP A 488 -31.36 -16.50 -7.28
N ILE A 489 -31.41 -15.67 -6.23
CA ILE A 489 -30.22 -15.02 -5.68
C ILE A 489 -29.35 -16.07 -4.99
N ALA A 490 -28.06 -16.09 -5.32
CA ALA A 490 -27.12 -16.98 -4.65
C ALA A 490 -27.07 -16.68 -3.15
N LYS A 491 -26.95 -17.71 -2.32
CA LYS A 491 -27.12 -17.63 -0.85
C LYS A 491 -26.31 -16.51 -0.18
N GLN A 492 -25.09 -16.26 -0.65
CA GLN A 492 -24.20 -15.21 -0.14
C GLN A 492 -24.72 -13.78 -0.35
N TYR A 493 -25.66 -13.56 -1.28
CA TYR A 493 -26.21 -12.24 -1.61
C TYR A 493 -27.67 -12.06 -1.20
N GLU A 494 -28.28 -13.00 -0.47
CA GLU A 494 -29.67 -12.85 0.00
C GLU A 494 -29.81 -11.65 0.94
N ASN A 495 -28.90 -11.54 1.91
CA ASN A 495 -28.93 -10.49 2.94
C ASN A 495 -27.91 -9.37 2.70
N GLU A 496 -26.91 -9.61 1.83
CA GLU A 496 -25.85 -8.63 1.55
C GLU A 496 -26.07 -7.93 0.19
N LYS A 497 -25.64 -6.68 0.07
CA LYS A 497 -25.58 -6.00 -1.23
C LYS A 497 -24.36 -6.50 -1.99
N VAL A 498 -24.48 -6.66 -3.29
CA VAL A 498 -23.31 -6.92 -4.14
C VAL A 498 -22.45 -5.66 -4.10
N GLY A 499 -21.24 -5.77 -3.55
CA GLY A 499 -20.29 -4.67 -3.56
C GLY A 499 -19.86 -4.34 -4.99
N LEU A 500 -19.62 -3.05 -5.27
CA LEU A 500 -18.84 -2.61 -6.44
C LEU A 500 -17.41 -3.18 -6.44
N GLU A 501 -17.01 -3.75 -5.30
CA GLU A 501 -15.71 -4.30 -5.01
C GLU A 501 -15.88 -5.77 -4.57
N SER A 502 -15.13 -6.69 -5.19
CA SER A 502 -15.05 -8.08 -4.73
C SER A 502 -13.80 -8.28 -3.88
N LEU A 503 -13.95 -8.99 -2.75
CA LEU A 503 -12.78 -9.46 -2.00
C LEU A 503 -12.14 -10.63 -2.76
N LEU A 504 -10.81 -10.65 -2.80
CA LEU A 504 -10.05 -11.74 -3.42
C LEU A 504 -10.16 -13.05 -2.63
N ILE A 505 -10.43 -12.97 -1.32
CA ILE A 505 -10.50 -14.10 -0.40
C ILE A 505 -11.62 -13.83 0.62
N ASP A 506 -12.40 -14.86 0.94
CA ASP A 506 -13.26 -14.86 2.14
C ASP A 506 -12.45 -15.24 3.38
N THR A 507 -12.12 -14.23 4.19
CA THR A 507 -11.33 -14.39 5.41
C THR A 507 -12.10 -15.04 6.57
N SER A 508 -13.43 -15.19 6.48
CA SER A 508 -14.23 -15.80 7.55
C SER A 508 -13.82 -17.25 7.84
N SER A 509 -13.36 -17.95 6.79
CA SER A 509 -12.89 -19.33 6.82
C SER A 509 -11.47 -19.52 7.39
N LEU A 510 -10.74 -18.44 7.69
CA LEU A 510 -9.42 -18.49 8.32
C LEU A 510 -9.59 -18.60 9.83
N ASP A 511 -9.66 -19.83 10.37
CA ASP A 511 -9.98 -20.11 11.76
C ASP A 511 -8.87 -20.82 12.54
N ARG A 512 -9.16 -21.20 13.78
CA ARG A 512 -8.24 -21.93 14.66
C ARG A 512 -7.72 -23.23 14.03
N SER A 513 -8.53 -23.91 13.22
CA SER A 513 -8.11 -25.15 12.57
C SER A 513 -6.96 -24.91 11.57
N CYS A 514 -6.90 -23.73 10.96
CA CYS A 514 -5.81 -23.32 10.08
C CYS A 514 -4.49 -23.23 10.87
N LEU A 515 -4.53 -22.59 12.05
CA LEU A 515 -3.38 -22.46 12.94
C LEU A 515 -2.88 -23.82 13.41
N GLU A 516 -3.78 -24.68 13.90
CA GLU A 516 -3.45 -26.03 14.38
C GLU A 516 -2.84 -26.89 13.27
N SER A 517 -3.40 -26.84 12.06
CA SER A 517 -2.88 -27.55 10.89
C SER A 517 -1.43 -27.12 10.57
N PHE A 518 -1.18 -25.81 10.48
CA PHE A 518 0.14 -25.29 10.18
C PHE A 518 1.16 -25.64 11.28
N VAL A 519 0.79 -25.45 12.55
CA VAL A 519 1.65 -25.74 13.70
C VAL A 519 2.05 -27.21 13.72
N ASN A 520 1.09 -28.12 13.56
CA ASN A 520 1.35 -29.57 13.56
C ASN A 520 2.25 -29.98 12.38
N LYS A 521 2.04 -29.39 11.20
CA LYS A 521 2.78 -29.72 9.99
C LYS A 521 4.20 -29.14 9.96
N HIS A 522 4.39 -27.92 10.46
CA HIS A 522 5.62 -27.16 10.24
C HIS A 522 6.42 -26.84 11.51
N LEU A 523 5.77 -26.66 12.67
CA LEU A 523 6.43 -26.11 13.86
C LEU A 523 6.66 -27.14 14.96
N LYS A 524 5.71 -28.06 15.19
CA LYS A 524 5.69 -28.96 16.34
C LYS A 524 6.99 -29.74 16.55
N GLN A 525 7.44 -30.46 15.53
CA GLN A 525 8.68 -31.25 15.61
C GLN A 525 9.92 -30.39 15.90
N ARG A 526 9.97 -29.16 15.37
CA ARG A 526 11.10 -28.24 15.55
C ARG A 526 11.11 -27.61 16.94
N PHE A 527 9.93 -27.32 17.47
CA PHE A 527 9.75 -26.83 18.83
C PHE A 527 10.14 -27.91 19.85
N GLU A 528 9.66 -29.14 19.66
CA GLU A 528 9.98 -30.30 20.54
C GLU A 528 11.48 -30.65 20.51
N SER A 529 12.17 -30.44 19.39
CA SER A 529 13.61 -30.66 19.28
C SER A 529 14.47 -29.51 19.80
N GLY A 530 13.87 -28.39 20.25
CA GLY A 530 14.58 -27.20 20.71
C GLY A 530 15.24 -26.37 19.60
N THR A 531 14.99 -26.69 18.32
CA THR A 531 15.52 -25.94 17.18
C THR A 531 14.73 -24.67 16.85
N LEU A 532 13.56 -24.52 17.48
CA LEU A 532 12.64 -23.41 17.31
C LEU A 532 12.12 -22.96 18.67
N ARG A 533 12.07 -21.64 18.87
CA ARG A 533 11.39 -21.01 20.02
C ARG A 533 10.27 -20.10 19.52
N VAL A 534 9.25 -19.92 20.35
CA VAL A 534 8.19 -18.95 20.11
C VAL A 534 8.22 -17.96 21.27
N ILE A 535 8.25 -16.68 20.93
CA ILE A 535 8.24 -15.60 21.92
C ILE A 535 7.04 -14.68 21.71
N ASP A 536 6.59 -14.05 22.79
CA ASP A 536 5.58 -13.00 22.76
C ASP A 536 6.15 -11.63 22.37
N ASP A 537 5.32 -10.58 22.48
CA ASP A 537 5.68 -9.19 22.21
C ASP A 537 6.60 -8.58 23.28
N THR A 538 6.70 -9.21 24.46
CA THR A 538 7.65 -8.89 25.53
C THR A 538 8.97 -9.67 25.43
N ASN A 539 9.10 -10.53 24.42
CA ASN A 539 10.20 -11.47 24.19
C ASN A 539 10.32 -12.60 25.23
N GLN A 540 9.22 -12.96 25.89
CA GLN A 540 9.16 -14.14 26.76
C GLN A 540 8.80 -15.39 25.96
N ASP A 541 9.41 -16.53 26.28
CA ASP A 541 9.10 -17.81 25.65
C ASP A 541 7.69 -18.27 26.01
N ILE A 542 6.95 -18.74 24.99
CA ILE A 542 5.61 -19.30 25.14
C ILE A 542 5.50 -20.66 24.46
N THR A 543 4.48 -21.44 24.83
CA THR A 543 4.20 -22.73 24.19
C THR A 543 3.41 -22.54 22.89
N LEU A 544 3.45 -23.57 22.03
CA LEU A 544 2.63 -23.59 20.81
C LEU A 544 1.12 -23.55 21.11
N ASP A 545 0.68 -24.14 22.22
CA ASP A 545 -0.74 -24.12 22.61
C ASP A 545 -1.19 -22.71 23.03
N ILE A 546 -0.36 -22.00 23.80
CA ILE A 546 -0.61 -20.59 24.17
C ILE A 546 -0.65 -19.71 22.91
N LEU A 547 0.28 -19.92 21.97
CA LEU A 547 0.28 -19.22 20.69
C LEU A 547 -1.04 -19.41 19.94
N ILE A 548 -1.49 -20.66 19.76
CA ILE A 548 -2.75 -20.97 19.06
C ILE A 548 -3.93 -20.34 19.79
N GLN A 549 -3.99 -20.47 21.12
CA GLN A 549 -5.07 -19.91 21.92
C GLN A 549 -5.16 -18.40 21.75
N ASN A 550 -4.06 -17.68 21.90
CA ASN A 550 -4.05 -16.22 21.85
C ASN A 550 -4.41 -15.70 20.45
N LEU A 551 -3.85 -16.29 19.39
CA LEU A 551 -4.17 -15.93 18.01
C LEU A 551 -5.61 -16.29 17.59
N SER A 552 -6.25 -17.24 18.30
CA SER A 552 -7.64 -17.61 18.06
C SER A 552 -8.65 -16.69 18.76
N LEU A 553 -8.29 -16.17 19.95
CA LEU A 553 -9.15 -15.28 20.75
C LEU A 553 -9.41 -13.93 20.07
N ASP A 554 -8.53 -13.50 19.16
CA ASP A 554 -8.73 -12.31 18.33
C ASP A 554 -9.97 -12.38 17.42
N LYS A 555 -10.59 -13.55 17.24
CA LYS A 555 -11.90 -13.67 16.56
C LYS A 555 -13.08 -13.24 17.44
N ASP A 556 -13.04 -13.50 18.74
CA ASP A 556 -14.21 -13.36 19.62
C ASP A 556 -14.41 -11.91 20.09
N THR A 557 -13.34 -11.14 20.25
CA THR A 557 -13.39 -9.69 20.52
C THR A 557 -13.90 -8.87 19.33
N GLN A 558 -13.86 -9.40 18.11
CA GLN A 558 -14.27 -8.69 16.88
C GLN A 558 -15.77 -8.75 16.59
N ASN A 559 -16.51 -9.71 17.13
CA ASN A 559 -17.99 -9.71 17.03
C ASN A 559 -18.64 -8.62 17.91
N ALA A 560 -17.89 -7.97 18.80
CA ALA A 560 -18.37 -6.91 19.68
C ALA A 560 -18.22 -5.49 19.10
N THR A 561 -17.53 -5.32 17.96
CA THR A 561 -17.24 -4.02 17.33
C THR A 561 -17.80 -3.92 15.91
N GLN A 562 -19.09 -4.20 15.75
CA GLN A 562 -19.88 -3.55 14.69
C GLN A 562 -20.55 -2.28 15.25
N PRO A 563 -20.61 -1.16 14.50
CA PRO A 563 -21.26 0.03 15.00
C PRO A 563 -22.77 -0.25 15.14
N HIS A 564 -23.26 -0.20 16.37
CA HIS A 564 -24.68 -0.20 16.70
C HIS A 564 -25.40 0.93 15.96
N GLN A 565 -25.98 0.64 14.79
CA GLN A 565 -27.18 1.32 14.34
C GLN A 565 -28.35 0.79 15.15
N ASN A 566 -28.69 1.48 16.25
CA ASN A 566 -30.05 1.73 16.76
C ASN A 566 -30.07 1.95 18.29
N ARG A 567 -30.34 3.20 18.68
CA ARG A 567 -31.02 3.71 19.90
C ARG A 567 -30.49 5.14 20.12
N HIS A 568 -31.26 6.22 20.01
CA HIS A 568 -32.54 6.48 20.66
C HIS A 568 -33.38 7.52 19.89
N LYS A 569 -34.69 7.26 19.82
CA LYS A 569 -35.73 8.29 19.80
C LYS A 569 -35.78 8.99 21.17
N ASN A 570 -36.03 10.30 21.14
CA ASN A 570 -36.80 11.13 22.08
C ASN A 570 -36.07 12.42 22.47
N ALA A 571 -36.33 13.48 21.71
CA ALA A 571 -36.42 14.84 22.24
C ALA A 571 -37.36 15.63 21.31
N SER A 572 -38.64 15.61 21.66
CA SER A 572 -39.60 16.62 21.26
C SER A 572 -39.26 17.92 21.97
N CYS A 573 -38.93 18.97 21.25
CA CYS A 573 -39.11 20.34 21.72
C CYS A 573 -39.70 21.17 20.58
N GLU A 574 -40.85 21.73 20.89
CA GLU A 574 -41.69 22.59 20.08
C GLU A 574 -40.91 23.82 19.61
N ALA A 575 -40.97 24.14 18.32
CA ALA A 575 -40.68 25.47 17.83
C ALA A 575 -42.03 26.17 17.62
N THR A 576 -42.40 26.97 18.61
CA THR A 576 -43.47 27.97 18.53
C THR A 576 -43.16 28.97 17.43
N ILE A 577 -44.12 29.08 16.51
CA ILE A 577 -44.34 30.20 15.61
C ILE A 577 -44.56 31.44 16.47
N ASN A 578 -43.76 32.50 16.26
CA ASN A 578 -44.16 33.86 16.58
C ASN A 578 -43.98 34.69 15.32
N ASP A 579 -45.12 34.95 14.67
CA ASP A 579 -45.36 36.19 13.96
C ASP A 579 -45.27 37.33 14.98
N ASP A 580 -44.52 38.38 14.66
CA ASP A 580 -44.93 39.74 15.01
C ASP A 580 -44.30 40.74 14.03
N LEU A 581 -45.22 41.40 13.32
CA LEU A 581 -45.05 42.59 12.51
C LEU A 581 -44.95 43.82 13.42
N GLU A 582 -44.04 44.74 13.13
CA GLU A 582 -44.17 46.22 13.29
C GLU A 582 -42.84 46.82 12.79
N SER A 583 -42.73 47.31 11.55
CA SER A 583 -43.11 48.65 11.05
C SER A 583 -42.30 49.82 11.62
N ARG A 584 -41.83 50.67 10.69
CA ARG A 584 -41.37 52.09 10.81
C ARG A 584 -39.88 52.30 11.13
N ASP A 585 -39.13 53.22 10.52
CA ASP A 585 -39.39 54.27 9.50
C ASP A 585 -38.02 54.66 8.87
N ASP A 586 -38.09 55.35 7.72
CA ASP A 586 -37.07 56.02 6.88
C ASP A 586 -36.30 55.24 5.80
#